data_AF-D8PA99-F1
#
_entry.id   AF-D8PA99-F1
#
_cell.length_a   1.000
_cell.length_b   1.000
_cell.length_c   1.000
_cell.angle_alpha   90.00
_cell.angle_beta   90.00
_cell.angle_gamma   90.00
#
_symmetry.space_group_name_H-M   'P 1'
#
loop_
_entity.id
_entity.type
_entity.pdbx_description
1 polymer ?
#
loop_
_entity_poly.entity_id
_entity_poly.type
_entity_poly.pdbx_seq_one_letter_code
_entity_poly.pdbx_strand_id
1 'polypeptide(L)'
;METSAVLDRIGELIAQLKGYASKLPPVVHLASVPTGVKPKPEAVEVFEQALLRFREQSGRSPFKSLQDYLIESLEAFEVGNVLGVVQPLLAVLDQVERMHRDKEIKVSPAEEKRMGEYRAALVKILPGSQPELEGAGRGM
;
A
#
# COMPACT_ATOMS: atom_id res chain seq x y z
N MET A 1 3.18 -12.94 -14.41
CA MET A 1 3.12 -12.58 -12.98
C MET A 1 1.72 -12.84 -12.50
N GLU A 2 1.54 -13.52 -11.36
CA GLU A 2 0.22 -13.84 -10.79
C GLU A 2 -0.22 -12.75 -9.82
N THR A 3 -1.54 -12.52 -9.69
CA THR A 3 -2.09 -11.52 -8.76
C THR A 3 -1.65 -11.79 -7.32
N SER A 4 -1.55 -13.05 -6.93
CA SER A 4 -1.05 -13.49 -5.63
C SER A 4 0.36 -12.97 -5.33
N ALA A 5 1.26 -12.96 -6.31
CA ALA A 5 2.62 -12.47 -6.15
C ALA A 5 2.67 -10.93 -6.01
N VAL A 6 1.79 -10.22 -6.72
CA VAL A 6 1.60 -8.76 -6.59
C VAL A 6 1.13 -8.43 -5.18
N LEU A 7 0.10 -9.13 -4.70
CA LEU A 7 -0.50 -8.94 -3.38
C LEU A 7 0.43 -9.33 -2.24
N ASP A 8 1.29 -10.32 -2.44
CA ASP A 8 2.31 -10.69 -1.46
C ASP A 8 3.31 -9.55 -1.26
N ARG A 9 3.78 -8.95 -2.36
CA ARG A 9 4.68 -7.78 -2.34
C ARG A 9 4.03 -6.57 -1.70
N ILE A 10 2.78 -6.26 -2.07
CA ILE A 10 2.03 -5.17 -1.44
C ILE A 10 1.88 -5.43 0.06
N GLY A 11 1.59 -6.67 0.46
CA GLY A 11 1.52 -7.06 1.88
C GLY A 11 2.81 -6.83 2.64
N GLU A 12 3.96 -7.19 2.06
CA GLU A 12 5.29 -6.93 2.64
C GLU A 12 5.56 -5.42 2.79
N LEU A 13 5.19 -4.62 1.79
CA LEU A 13 5.34 -3.16 1.84
C LEU A 13 4.47 -2.54 2.94
N ILE A 14 3.22 -2.99 3.06
CA ILE A 14 2.29 -2.53 4.11
C ILE A 14 2.81 -2.93 5.49
N ALA A 15 3.35 -4.13 5.65
CA ALA A 15 3.93 -4.58 6.91
C ALA A 15 5.14 -3.71 7.31
N GLN A 16 6.02 -3.38 6.36
CA GLN A 16 7.14 -2.47 6.57
C GLN A 16 6.67 -1.06 6.93
N LEU A 17 5.66 -0.55 6.20
CA LEU A 17 5.07 0.77 6.46
C LEU A 17 4.40 0.83 7.83
N LYS A 18 3.71 -0.24 8.25
CA LYS A 18 3.10 -0.35 9.58
C LYS A 18 4.17 -0.36 10.68
N GLY A 19 5.25 -1.10 10.48
CA GLY A 19 6.40 -1.12 11.39
C GLY A 19 7.10 0.23 11.46
N TYR A 20 7.13 0.97 10.36
CA TYR A 20 7.64 2.33 10.29
C TYR A 20 6.72 3.34 10.99
N ALA A 21 5.43 3.33 10.68
CA ALA A 21 4.41 4.19 11.29
C ALA A 21 4.31 4.00 12.80
N SER A 22 4.49 2.77 13.30
CA SER A 22 4.52 2.48 14.74
C SER A 22 5.72 3.11 15.47
N LYS A 23 6.75 3.54 14.73
CA LYS A 23 7.92 4.25 15.27
C LYS A 23 7.79 5.77 15.17
N LEU A 24 6.76 6.27 14.49
CA LEU A 24 6.52 7.69 14.39
C LEU A 24 5.83 8.20 15.66
N PRO A 25 6.22 9.37 16.18
CA PRO A 25 5.57 9.95 17.34
C PRO A 25 4.11 10.32 17.00
N PRO A 26 3.15 10.14 17.93
CA PRO A 26 1.72 10.35 17.71
C PRO A 26 1.33 11.81 17.38
N VAL A 27 2.26 12.75 17.51
CA VAL A 27 2.03 14.21 17.38
C VAL A 27 2.41 14.77 16.00
N VAL A 28 2.60 13.93 14.99
CA VAL A 28 2.77 14.45 13.62
C VAL A 28 1.39 14.81 13.06
N HIS A 29 0.98 16.07 13.28
CA HIS A 29 -0.06 16.72 12.49
C HIS A 29 0.43 16.75 11.03
N LEU A 30 0.17 15.68 10.29
CA LEU A 30 0.64 15.46 8.92
C LEU A 30 -0.18 16.24 7.88
N ALA A 31 -0.51 17.50 8.19
CA ALA A 31 -0.81 18.45 7.13
C ALA A 31 0.54 19.01 6.67
N SER A 32 1.12 18.43 5.62
CA SER A 32 2.21 19.05 4.84
C SER A 32 3.64 19.02 5.40
N VAL A 33 4.01 18.07 6.27
CA VAL A 33 5.41 17.93 6.70
C VAL A 33 5.98 16.54 6.38
N PRO A 34 7.15 16.43 5.70
CA PRO A 34 7.93 15.20 5.74
C PRO A 34 8.16 14.91 7.22
N THR A 35 7.85 13.70 7.68
CA THR A 35 7.75 13.39 9.11
C THR A 35 9.08 13.53 9.88
N GLY A 36 10.14 14.06 9.25
CA GLY A 36 11.49 14.27 9.76
C GLY A 36 12.26 12.97 9.97
N VAL A 37 11.54 11.89 10.24
CA VAL A 37 12.03 10.53 10.18
C VAL A 37 12.10 10.15 8.71
N LYS A 38 13.30 9.80 8.25
CA LYS A 38 13.49 9.10 6.98
C LYS A 38 13.35 7.60 7.24
N PRO A 39 12.71 6.83 6.35
CA PRO A 39 12.79 5.39 6.44
C PRO A 39 14.23 4.94 6.30
N LYS A 40 14.48 3.72 6.77
CA LYS A 40 15.80 3.11 6.65
C LYS A 40 16.18 3.03 5.17
N PRO A 41 17.42 3.39 4.78
CA PRO A 41 17.87 3.28 3.40
C PRO A 41 17.71 1.85 2.88
N GLU A 42 18.00 0.84 3.73
CA GLU A 42 17.76 -0.58 3.40
C GLU A 42 16.31 -0.87 3.00
N ALA A 43 15.32 -0.23 3.63
CA ALA A 43 13.91 -0.44 3.27
C ALA A 43 13.54 0.24 1.94
N VAL A 44 14.12 1.41 1.67
CA VAL A 44 13.97 2.12 0.39
C VAL A 44 14.59 1.30 -0.73
N GLU A 45 15.81 0.80 -0.54
CA GLU A 45 16.50 -0.06 -1.51
C GLU A 45 15.73 -1.36 -1.79
N VAL A 46 15.16 -2.00 -0.75
CA VAL A 46 14.32 -3.20 -0.92
C VAL A 46 13.07 -2.88 -1.73
N PHE A 47 12.42 -1.74 -1.48
CA PHE A 47 11.26 -1.30 -2.25
C PHE A 47 11.67 -1.05 -3.71
N GLU A 48 12.72 -0.28 -3.94
CA GLU A 48 13.23 0.04 -5.28
C GLU A 48 13.57 -1.24 -6.08
N GLN A 49 14.30 -2.18 -5.47
CA GLN A 49 14.61 -3.47 -6.06
C GLN A 49 13.35 -4.28 -6.37
N ALA A 50 12.36 -4.28 -5.47
CA ALA A 50 11.08 -4.93 -5.70
C ALA A 50 10.33 -4.28 -6.88
N LEU A 51 10.37 -2.96 -7.01
CA LEU A 51 9.77 -2.18 -8.10
C LEU A 51 10.44 -2.46 -9.44
N LEU A 52 11.78 -2.50 -9.47
CA LEU A 52 12.55 -2.86 -10.67
C LEU A 52 12.20 -4.26 -11.16
N ARG A 53 12.22 -5.24 -10.24
CA ARG A 53 11.80 -6.62 -10.52
C ARG A 53 10.34 -6.68 -10.98
N PHE A 54 9.47 -5.89 -10.35
CA PHE A 54 8.06 -5.82 -10.69
C PHE A 54 7.88 -5.25 -12.10
N ARG A 55 8.62 -4.20 -12.46
CA ARG A 55 8.60 -3.59 -13.79
C ARG A 55 9.05 -4.55 -14.87
N GLU A 56 10.15 -5.26 -14.65
CA GLU A 56 10.66 -6.26 -15.58
C GLU A 56 9.64 -7.39 -15.81
N GLN A 57 8.96 -7.83 -14.74
CA GLN A 57 7.96 -8.90 -14.81
C GLN A 57 6.58 -8.42 -15.32
N SER A 58 6.24 -7.16 -15.10
CA SER A 58 4.93 -6.56 -15.43
C SER A 58 4.90 -5.87 -16.78
N GLY A 59 6.03 -5.76 -17.49
CA GLY A 59 6.13 -5.07 -18.79
C GLY A 59 5.19 -5.57 -19.90
N ARG A 60 4.62 -6.77 -19.75
CA ARG A 60 3.58 -7.36 -20.63
C ARG A 60 2.26 -7.68 -19.94
N SER A 61 2.10 -7.29 -18.67
CA SER A 61 0.94 -7.63 -17.85
C SER A 61 0.01 -6.40 -17.68
N PRO A 62 -1.28 -6.60 -17.39
CA PRO A 62 -2.19 -5.50 -17.04
C PRO A 62 -1.69 -4.68 -15.84
N PHE A 63 -0.86 -5.28 -14.98
CA PHE A 63 -0.21 -4.63 -13.84
C PHE A 63 0.77 -3.49 -14.19
N LYS A 64 1.02 -3.20 -15.47
CA LYS A 64 1.87 -2.06 -15.88
C LYS A 64 1.37 -0.73 -15.31
N SER A 65 0.05 -0.53 -15.23
CA SER A 65 -0.54 0.69 -14.66
C SER A 65 -0.29 0.84 -13.15
N LEU A 66 0.00 -0.25 -12.44
CA LEU A 66 0.31 -0.21 -11.01
C LEU A 66 1.71 0.34 -10.73
N GLN A 67 2.60 0.33 -11.73
CA GLN A 67 3.98 0.81 -11.56
C GLN A 67 4.02 2.30 -11.24
N ASP A 68 3.16 3.10 -11.85
CA ASP A 68 3.11 4.55 -11.64
C ASP A 68 2.85 4.86 -10.16
N TYR A 69 1.80 4.27 -9.60
CA TYR A 69 1.47 4.39 -8.19
C TYR A 69 2.56 3.84 -7.26
N LEU A 70 3.18 2.71 -7.60
CA LEU A 70 4.27 2.17 -6.80
C LEU A 70 5.49 3.10 -6.78
N ILE A 71 5.80 3.76 -7.91
CA ILE A 71 6.89 4.74 -8.01
C ILE A 71 6.56 5.96 -7.13
N GLU A 72 5.34 6.50 -7.23
CA GLU A 72 4.90 7.60 -6.36
C GLU A 72 5.00 7.22 -4.86
N SER A 73 4.65 5.96 -4.53
CA SER A 73 4.79 5.44 -3.17
C SER A 73 6.25 5.39 -2.71
N LEU A 74 7.17 4.99 -3.59
CA LEU A 74 8.61 4.92 -3.28
C LEU A 74 9.19 6.32 -3.05
N GLU A 75 8.87 7.27 -3.92
CA GLU A 75 9.33 8.66 -3.80
C GLU A 75 8.84 9.28 -2.49
N ALA A 76 7.57 9.07 -2.16
CA ALA A 76 7.01 9.52 -0.89
C ALA A 76 7.64 8.80 0.31
N PHE A 77 7.98 7.52 0.18
CA PHE A 77 8.64 6.76 1.24
C PHE A 77 10.02 7.34 1.48
N GLU A 78 10.84 7.55 0.45
CA GLU A 78 12.20 8.08 0.54
C GLU A 78 12.27 9.41 1.32
N VAL A 79 11.28 10.30 1.15
CA VAL A 79 11.19 11.59 1.85
C VAL A 79 10.52 11.50 3.23
N GLY A 80 10.11 10.31 3.66
CA GLY A 80 9.42 10.08 4.94
C GLY A 80 7.96 10.56 4.94
N ASN A 81 7.32 10.68 3.79
CA ASN A 81 5.92 11.08 3.66
C ASN A 81 4.98 9.87 3.67
N VAL A 82 4.58 9.41 4.86
CA VAL A 82 3.67 8.25 5.02
C VAL A 82 2.36 8.43 4.25
N LEU A 83 1.76 9.63 4.23
CA LEU A 83 0.53 9.88 3.49
C LEU A 83 0.73 9.65 1.99
N GLY A 84 1.84 10.15 1.46
CA GLY A 84 2.22 9.95 0.06
C GLY A 84 2.58 8.52 -0.29
N VAL A 85 2.89 7.65 0.69
CA VAL A 85 3.05 6.20 0.46
C VAL A 85 1.70 5.49 0.48
N VAL A 86 0.86 5.81 1.46
CA VAL A 86 -0.43 5.13 1.65
C VAL A 86 -1.40 5.41 0.50
N GLN A 87 -1.49 6.65 0.04
CA GLN A 87 -2.42 7.07 -1.01
C GLN A 87 -2.26 6.26 -2.31
N PRO A 88 -1.05 6.19 -2.92
CA PRO A 88 -0.85 5.39 -4.10
C PRO A 88 -0.96 3.88 -3.84
N LEU A 89 -0.57 3.37 -2.66
CA LEU A 89 -0.81 1.96 -2.31
C LEU A 89 -2.31 1.61 -2.27
N LEU A 90 -3.16 2.53 -1.81
CA LEU A 90 -4.62 2.38 -1.87
C LEU A 90 -5.10 2.40 -3.33
N ALA A 91 -4.55 3.28 -4.16
CA ALA A 91 -4.88 3.34 -5.59
C ALA A 91 -4.48 2.05 -6.33
N VAL A 92 -3.36 1.43 -5.96
CA VAL A 92 -2.95 0.11 -6.48
C VAL A 92 -4.00 -0.94 -6.17
N LEU A 93 -4.50 -1.00 -4.92
CA LEU A 93 -5.54 -1.95 -4.53
C LEU A 93 -6.86 -1.72 -5.28
N ASP A 94 -7.28 -0.45 -5.42
CA ASP A 94 -8.48 -0.08 -6.19
C ASP A 94 -8.36 -0.47 -7.66
N GLN A 95 -7.18 -0.24 -8.26
CA GLN A 95 -6.91 -0.60 -9.64
C GLN A 95 -6.89 -2.13 -9.84
N VAL A 96 -6.37 -2.90 -8.89
CA VAL A 96 -6.44 -4.38 -8.92
C VAL A 96 -7.90 -4.86 -8.80
N GLU A 97 -8.71 -4.26 -7.91
CA GLU A 97 -10.16 -4.53 -7.82
C GLU A 97 -10.88 -4.20 -9.14
N ARG A 98 -10.52 -3.08 -9.77
CA ARG A 98 -11.09 -2.66 -11.05
C ARG A 98 -10.71 -3.63 -12.17
N MET A 99 -9.45 -4.04 -12.26
CA MET A 99 -8.97 -5.05 -13.21
C MET A 99 -9.67 -6.41 -12.99
N HIS A 100 -9.93 -6.79 -11.75
CA HIS A 100 -10.71 -7.99 -11.44
C HIS A 100 -12.15 -7.86 -11.96
N ARG A 101 -12.78 -6.71 -11.72
CA ARG A 101 -14.16 -6.43 -12.16
C ARG A 101 -14.29 -6.40 -13.68
N ASP A 102 -13.27 -5.90 -14.37
CA ASP A 102 -13.17 -5.90 -15.84
C ASP A 102 -12.78 -7.27 -16.42
N LYS A 103 -12.50 -8.25 -15.55
CA LYS A 103 -11.99 -9.60 -15.89
C LYS A 103 -10.64 -9.61 -16.59
N GLU A 104 -9.85 -8.54 -16.46
CA GLU A 104 -8.47 -8.47 -16.94
C GLU A 104 -7.54 -9.40 -16.14
N ILE A 105 -7.84 -9.59 -14.86
CA ILE A 105 -7.10 -10.48 -13.97
C ILE A 105 -8.05 -11.44 -13.23
N LYS A 106 -7.53 -12.61 -12.87
CA LYS A 106 -8.20 -13.52 -11.95
C LYS A 106 -7.73 -13.22 -10.53
N VAL A 107 -8.69 -13.04 -9.64
CA VAL A 107 -8.47 -12.85 -8.19
C VAL A 107 -9.29 -13.91 -7.49
N SER A 108 -8.66 -14.75 -6.66
CA SER A 108 -9.41 -15.69 -5.84
C SER A 108 -10.06 -14.95 -4.67
N PRO A 109 -11.14 -15.49 -4.07
CA PRO A 109 -11.74 -14.91 -2.86
C PRO A 109 -10.75 -14.73 -1.70
N ALA A 110 -9.69 -15.55 -1.63
CA ALA A 110 -8.62 -15.36 -0.65
C ALA A 110 -7.79 -14.08 -0.90
N GLU A 111 -7.54 -13.76 -2.17
CA GLU A 111 -6.81 -12.56 -2.58
C GLU A 111 -7.66 -11.30 -2.39
N GLU A 112 -8.95 -11.37 -2.69
CA GLU A 112 -9.93 -10.31 -2.40
C GLU A 112 -9.99 -9.98 -0.90
N LYS A 113 -10.04 -11.03 -0.06
CA LYS A 113 -9.97 -10.85 1.39
C LYS A 113 -8.67 -10.18 1.83
N ARG A 114 -7.52 -10.59 1.28
CA ARG A 114 -6.21 -9.97 1.55
C ARG A 114 -6.19 -8.49 1.15
N MET A 115 -6.74 -8.13 -0.01
CA MET A 115 -6.84 -6.73 -0.44
C MET A 115 -7.65 -5.88 0.54
N GLY A 116 -8.77 -6.42 1.04
CA GLY A 116 -9.57 -5.75 2.08
C GLY A 116 -8.79 -5.55 3.39
N GLU A 117 -8.04 -6.56 3.83
CA GLU A 117 -7.19 -6.47 5.03
C GLU A 117 -6.05 -5.46 4.85
N TYR A 118 -5.41 -5.44 3.68
CA TYR A 118 -4.38 -4.48 3.30
C TYR A 118 -4.91 -3.04 3.28
N ARG A 119 -6.09 -2.83 2.69
CA ARG A 119 -6.76 -1.53 2.69
C ARG A 119 -7.06 -1.06 4.09
N ALA A 120 -7.62 -1.93 4.94
CA ALA A 120 -7.91 -1.61 6.33
C ALA A 120 -6.63 -1.29 7.12
N ALA A 121 -5.53 -2.02 6.88
CA ALA A 121 -4.24 -1.75 7.50
C ALA A 121 -3.66 -0.39 7.08
N LEU A 122 -3.71 -0.07 5.79
CA LEU A 122 -3.29 1.21 5.23
C LEU A 122 -4.10 2.39 5.79
N VAL A 123 -5.43 2.24 5.84
CA VAL A 123 -6.33 3.25 6.44
C VAL A 123 -6.03 3.44 7.92
N LYS A 124 -5.77 2.35 8.66
CA LYS A 124 -5.37 2.41 10.08
C LYS A 124 -4.03 3.11 10.32
N ILE A 125 -3.16 3.19 9.32
CA ILE A 125 -1.87 3.90 9.40
C ILE A 125 -2.07 5.42 9.23
N LEU A 126 -3.14 5.87 8.57
CA LEU A 126 -3.44 7.29 8.38
C LEU A 126 -3.96 7.91 9.69
N PRO A 127 -3.26 8.90 10.30
CA PRO A 127 -3.64 9.51 11.59
C PRO A 127 -4.84 10.48 11.52
N GLY A 128 -5.76 10.25 10.60
CA GLY A 128 -7.07 10.93 10.51
C GLY A 128 -8.22 9.96 10.25
N SER A 129 -7.92 8.66 10.10
CA SER A 129 -8.93 7.61 10.02
C SER A 129 -9.03 6.98 11.40
N GLN A 130 -9.65 7.68 12.34
CA GLN A 130 -10.50 6.99 13.30
C GLN A 130 -11.74 6.58 12.49
N PRO A 131 -11.86 5.34 12.00
CA PRO A 131 -13.20 4.86 11.72
C PRO A 131 -13.90 4.82 13.07
N GLU A 132 -14.81 5.75 13.32
CA GLU A 132 -15.93 5.55 14.25
C GLU A 132 -16.85 4.41 13.73
N LEU A 133 -16.29 3.31 13.23
CA LEU A 133 -17.00 2.16 12.67
C LEU A 133 -16.60 0.85 13.36
N GLU A 134 -16.11 0.92 14.60
CA GLU A 134 -16.39 -0.13 15.60
C GLU A 134 -17.71 0.23 16.32
N GLY A 135 -18.83 0.22 15.59
CA GLY A 135 -20.09 0.68 16.18
C GLY A 135 -21.39 0.41 15.42
N ALA A 136 -21.38 -0.26 14.26
CA ALA A 136 -22.62 -0.59 13.56
C ALA A 136 -22.61 -2.02 13.04
N GLY A 137 -23.13 -2.95 13.84
CA GLY A 137 -23.62 -4.23 13.31
C GLY A 137 -23.23 -5.49 14.07
N ARG A 138 -23.57 -5.59 15.36
CA ARG A 138 -24.18 -6.80 15.96
C ARG A 138 -24.55 -6.54 17.42
N GLY A 139 -25.57 -5.71 17.60
CA GLY A 139 -26.47 -5.87 18.75
C GLY A 139 -27.38 -7.07 18.48
N MET A 140 -27.57 -7.88 19.51
CA MET A 140 -28.41 -9.07 19.58
C MET A 140 -29.86 -8.81 19.18
#